data_AF-A0A199VD90-F1
#
_entry.id   AF-A0A199VD90-F1
#
_cell.length_a   1.000
_cell.length_b   1.000
_cell.length_c   1.000
_cell.angle_alpha   90.00
_cell.angle_beta   90.00
_cell.angle_gamma   90.00
#
_symmetry.space_group_name_H-M   'P 1'
#
loop_
_entity.id
_entity.type
_entity.pdbx_description
1 polymer ?
#
loop_
_entity_poly.entity_id
_entity_poly.type
_entity_poly.pdbx_seq_one_letter_code
_entity_poly.pdbx_strand_id
1 'polypeptide(L)'
;MGFHRMVFLRTVLLTLCIGLATSSFISDCPENFEFLNYTIITSQCKGPQYPPSLCCSAFKQFACPYVDYLNDATNDCASTMFSYINLYGKYPPGLFASECREGKLGLACPPGTAQSDTANTSDSSTFRSIDSFIAVVFGVVLLVLF
;
A
#
# COMPACT_ATOMS: atom_id res chain seq x y z
N MET A 1 -26.35 -35.24 -23.43
CA MET A 1 -25.99 -34.59 -22.15
C MET A 1 -24.56 -33.99 -22.11
N GLY A 2 -23.92 -33.64 -23.25
CA GLY A 2 -22.53 -33.12 -23.26
C GLY A 2 -22.40 -31.59 -23.21
N PHE A 3 -23.46 -30.85 -23.58
CA PHE A 3 -23.39 -29.40 -23.76
C PHE A 3 -23.50 -28.61 -22.44
N HIS A 4 -24.30 -29.11 -21.49
CA HIS A 4 -24.56 -28.44 -20.21
C HIS A 4 -23.36 -28.48 -19.26
N ARG A 5 -22.58 -29.58 -19.27
CA ARG A 5 -21.37 -29.71 -18.42
C ARG A 5 -20.21 -28.82 -18.89
N MET A 6 -20.11 -28.54 -20.20
CA MET A 6 -19.09 -27.62 -20.74
C MET A 6 -19.37 -26.15 -20.42
N VAL A 7 -20.65 -25.74 -20.41
CA VAL A 7 -21.05 -24.38 -20.04
C VAL A 7 -20.75 -24.13 -18.56
N PHE A 8 -21.09 -25.08 -17.68
CA PHE A 8 -20.84 -24.94 -16.25
C PHE A 8 -19.34 -24.84 -15.91
N LEU A 9 -18.49 -25.64 -16.57
CA LEU A 9 -17.04 -25.59 -16.37
C LEU A 9 -16.42 -24.27 -16.89
N ARG A 10 -16.92 -23.73 -18.00
CA ARG A 10 -16.48 -22.42 -18.53
C ARG A 10 -16.91 -21.26 -17.63
N THR A 11 -18.13 -21.28 -17.11
CA THR A 11 -18.63 -20.21 -16.24
C THR A 11 -17.91 -20.20 -14.90
N VAL A 12 -17.65 -21.37 -14.30
CA VAL A 12 -16.87 -21.49 -13.05
C VAL A 12 -15.40 -21.09 -13.25
N LEU A 13 -14.81 -21.44 -14.40
CA LEU A 13 -13.44 -21.01 -14.74
C LEU A 13 -13.35 -19.49 -14.95
N LEU A 14 -14.35 -18.88 -15.60
CA LEU A 14 -14.42 -17.43 -15.79
C LEU A 14 -14.64 -16.67 -14.47
N THR A 15 -15.49 -17.15 -13.56
CA THR A 15 -15.66 -16.52 -12.24
C THR A 15 -14.46 -16.72 -11.32
N LEU A 16 -13.73 -17.83 -11.42
CA LEU A 16 -12.44 -18.00 -10.74
C LEU A 16 -11.39 -17.00 -11.25
N CYS A 17 -11.35 -16.74 -12.57
CA CYS A 17 -10.47 -15.72 -13.16
C CYS A 17 -10.86 -14.28 -12.74
N ILE A 18 -12.15 -13.97 -12.57
CA ILE A 18 -12.59 -12.66 -12.09
C ILE A 18 -12.29 -12.50 -10.59
N GLY A 19 -12.35 -13.58 -9.79
CA GLY A 19 -11.96 -13.56 -8.37
C GLY A 19 -10.47 -13.38 -8.11
N LEU A 20 -9.61 -13.69 -9.09
CA LEU A 20 -8.15 -13.47 -9.05
C LEU A 20 -7.74 -12.08 -9.56
N ALA A 21 -8.69 -11.27 -10.05
CA ALA A 21 -8.41 -9.95 -10.61
C ALA A 21 -8.40 -8.81 -9.58
N THR A 22 -8.32 -9.10 -8.28
CA THR A 22 -7.76 -8.13 -7.32
C THR A 22 -6.24 -8.21 -7.38
N SER A 23 -5.67 -8.09 -8.58
CA SER A 23 -4.24 -7.82 -8.73
C SER A 23 -4.06 -6.40 -8.21
N SER A 24 -3.52 -6.24 -7.00
CA SER A 24 -3.06 -4.94 -6.55
C SER A 24 -2.04 -4.46 -7.60
N PHE A 25 -2.48 -3.59 -8.51
CA PHE A 25 -1.58 -2.90 -9.42
C PHE A 25 -0.81 -1.90 -8.55
N ILE A 26 0.32 -2.35 -8.01
CA ILE A 26 1.27 -1.45 -7.35
C ILE A 26 1.88 -0.62 -8.47
N SER A 27 1.61 0.68 -8.49
CA SER A 27 2.21 1.62 -9.42
C SER A 27 3.61 2.01 -8.99
N ASP A 28 4.44 2.38 -9.96
CA ASP A 28 5.73 3.00 -9.66
C ASP A 28 5.55 4.31 -8.89
N CYS A 29 6.49 4.61 -8.01
CA CYS A 29 6.51 5.85 -7.26
C CYS A 29 6.69 7.06 -8.18
N PRO A 30 5.82 8.09 -8.12
CA PRO A 30 5.98 9.31 -8.90
C PRO A 30 7.18 10.16 -8.43
N GLU A 31 7.59 10.01 -7.16
CA GLU A 31 8.71 10.73 -6.57
C GLU A 31 10.05 10.02 -6.81
N ASN A 32 11.06 10.79 -7.17
CA ASN A 32 12.37 10.24 -7.50
C ASN A 32 13.30 10.18 -6.27
N PHE A 33 13.15 9.13 -5.46
CA PHE A 33 13.93 8.93 -4.25
C PHE A 33 15.44 8.76 -4.51
N GLU A 34 15.88 8.36 -5.71
CA GLU A 34 17.30 8.13 -6.01
C GLU A 34 18.19 9.35 -5.76
N PHE A 35 17.71 10.55 -6.10
CA PHE A 35 18.51 11.77 -6.10
C PHE A 35 18.30 12.65 -4.86
N LEU A 36 17.58 12.16 -3.85
CA LEU A 36 17.35 12.92 -2.62
C LEU A 36 18.60 13.01 -1.73
N ASN A 37 18.58 13.98 -0.82
CA ASN A 37 19.68 14.19 0.11
C ASN A 37 19.57 13.25 1.34
N TYR A 38 20.29 12.13 1.28
CA TYR A 38 20.37 11.15 2.38
C TYR A 38 21.27 11.58 3.54
N THR A 39 21.92 12.74 3.45
CA THR A 39 22.80 13.24 4.52
C THR A 39 22.02 13.56 5.79
N ILE A 40 20.74 13.95 5.69
CA ILE A 40 19.87 14.22 6.85
C ILE A 40 19.81 13.00 7.77
N ILE A 41 19.69 11.79 7.21
CA ILE A 41 19.65 10.53 7.96
C ILE A 41 21.07 10.08 8.33
N THR A 42 21.99 10.00 7.37
CA THR A 42 23.32 9.40 7.56
C THR A 42 24.29 10.21 8.43
N SER A 43 24.05 11.51 8.58
CA SER A 43 24.80 12.37 9.50
C SER A 43 24.41 12.16 10.97
N GLN A 44 23.14 11.86 11.25
CA GLN A 44 22.59 11.79 12.60
C GLN A 44 22.43 10.35 13.10
N CYS A 45 21.95 9.45 12.25
CA CYS A 45 21.73 8.05 12.57
C CYS A 45 22.98 7.23 12.25
N LYS A 46 23.85 7.02 13.24
CA LYS A 46 25.11 6.28 13.06
C LYS A 46 25.11 4.98 13.86
N GLY A 47 25.67 3.94 13.23
CA GLY A 47 25.95 2.66 13.88
C GLY A 47 27.14 2.76 14.84
N PRO A 48 27.36 1.72 15.67
CA PRO A 48 26.64 0.43 15.67
C PRO A 48 25.34 0.43 16.48
N GLN A 49 25.14 1.40 17.37
CA GLN A 49 24.03 1.37 18.33
C GLN A 49 22.71 1.93 17.78
N TYR A 50 22.77 2.74 16.71
CA TYR A 50 21.61 3.36 16.05
C TYR A 50 20.59 3.96 17.05
N PRO A 51 20.97 5.02 17.77
CA PRO A 51 20.13 5.61 18.81
C PRO A 51 18.74 6.01 18.27
N PRO A 52 17.63 5.42 18.75
CA PRO A 52 16.30 5.61 18.18
C PRO A 52 15.86 7.08 18.15
N SER A 53 16.14 7.85 19.19
CA SER A 53 15.75 9.26 19.26
C SER A 53 16.33 10.10 18.12
N LEU A 54 17.61 9.88 17.77
CA LEU A 54 18.27 10.59 16.68
C LEU A 54 17.86 10.02 15.32
N CYS A 55 17.82 8.69 15.19
CA CYS A 55 17.45 8.03 13.95
C CYS A 55 16.02 8.33 13.52
N CYS A 56 15.06 8.28 14.45
CA CYS A 56 13.66 8.55 14.15
C CYS A 56 13.40 10.04 13.91
N SER A 57 14.07 10.94 14.64
CA SER A 57 13.98 12.38 14.37
C SER A 57 14.49 12.73 12.96
N ALA A 58 15.66 12.21 12.59
CA ALA A 58 16.23 12.41 11.27
C ALA A 58 15.37 11.78 10.16
N PHE A 59 14.86 10.57 10.40
CA PHE A 59 13.95 9.90 9.46
C PHE A 59 12.66 10.67 9.25
N LYS A 60 12.04 11.24 10.30
CA LYS A 60 10.87 12.12 10.16
C LYS A 60 11.18 13.33 9.29
N GLN A 61 12.30 14.02 9.53
CA GLN A 61 12.66 15.19 8.72
C GLN A 61 12.80 14.85 7.23
N PHE A 62 13.28 13.65 6.92
CA PHE A 62 13.42 13.17 5.56
C PHE A 62 12.09 12.70 4.94
N ALA A 63 11.29 11.92 5.68
CA ALA A 63 10.11 11.23 5.14
C ALA A 63 8.81 12.06 5.19
N CYS A 64 8.68 12.95 6.18
CA CYS A 64 7.44 13.69 6.41
C CYS A 64 6.99 14.63 5.26
N PRO A 65 7.88 15.19 4.42
CA PRO A 65 7.48 15.90 3.20
C PRO A 65 6.73 15.04 2.18
N TYR A 66 6.94 13.72 2.20
CA TYR A 66 6.43 12.77 1.20
C TYR A 66 5.37 11.82 1.76
N VAL A 67 4.74 12.20 2.88
CA VAL A 67 3.83 11.34 3.65
C VAL A 67 2.65 10.81 2.84
N ASP A 68 2.13 11.61 1.90
CA ASP A 68 0.98 11.25 1.08
C ASP A 68 1.31 10.10 0.12
N TYR A 69 2.49 10.13 -0.48
CA TYR A 69 2.98 9.06 -1.35
C TYR A 69 3.40 7.82 -0.54
N LEU A 70 4.05 8.02 0.62
CA LEU A 70 4.55 6.93 1.45
C LEU A 70 3.44 6.13 2.14
N ASN A 71 2.31 6.76 2.46
CA ASN A 71 1.16 6.11 3.09
C ASN A 71 0.15 5.53 2.08
N ASP A 72 0.36 5.75 0.79
CA ASP A 72 -0.47 5.19 -0.27
C ASP A 72 -0.01 3.76 -0.61
N ALA A 73 -0.85 2.79 -0.22
CA ALA A 73 -0.59 1.37 -0.44
C ALA A 73 -0.75 0.92 -1.91
N THR A 74 -1.12 1.82 -2.81
CA THR A 74 -1.24 1.54 -4.25
C THR A 74 0.04 1.78 -5.03
N ASN A 75 1.09 2.32 -4.39
CA ASN A 75 2.40 2.55 -5.01
C ASN A 75 3.55 1.89 -4.24
N ASP A 76 4.75 1.87 -4.83
CA ASP A 76 5.94 1.28 -4.22
C ASP A 76 6.88 2.29 -3.52
N CYS A 77 6.45 3.54 -3.32
CA CYS A 77 7.29 4.63 -2.79
C CYS A 77 7.97 4.28 -1.46
N ALA A 78 7.24 3.66 -0.53
CA ALA A 78 7.80 3.27 0.76
C ALA A 78 8.95 2.27 0.60
N SER A 79 8.76 1.24 -0.24
CA SER A 79 9.77 0.21 -0.51
C SER A 79 10.99 0.80 -1.19
N THR A 80 10.79 1.66 -2.19
CA THR A 80 11.84 2.35 -2.94
C THR A 80 12.64 3.26 -2.02
N MET A 81 11.98 4.09 -1.21
CA MET A 81 12.63 4.98 -0.24
C MET A 81 13.49 4.19 0.75
N PHE A 82 12.96 3.14 1.39
CA PHE A 82 13.73 2.33 2.34
C PHE A 82 14.92 1.64 1.68
N SER A 83 14.79 1.21 0.42
CA SER A 83 15.90 0.59 -0.33
C SER A 83 17.08 1.54 -0.47
N TYR A 84 16.85 2.80 -0.88
CA TYR A 84 17.91 3.80 -0.99
C TYR A 84 18.46 4.25 0.36
N ILE A 85 17.61 4.41 1.39
CA ILE A 85 18.06 4.69 2.76
C ILE A 85 19.05 3.62 3.23
N ASN A 86 18.69 2.34 3.04
CA ASN A 86 19.53 1.22 3.45
C ASN A 86 20.81 1.14 2.62
N LEU A 87 20.73 1.40 1.31
CA LEU A 87 21.88 1.38 0.40
C LEU A 87 22.92 2.46 0.78
N TYR A 88 22.49 3.71 0.92
CA TYR A 88 23.40 4.83 1.19
C TYR A 88 23.88 4.88 2.64
N GLY A 89 23.00 4.53 3.59
CA GLY A 89 23.34 4.54 5.01
C GLY A 89 23.93 3.25 5.55
N LYS A 90 23.92 2.18 4.76
CA LYS A 90 24.30 0.82 5.17
C LYS A 90 23.54 0.33 6.41
N TYR A 91 22.26 0.69 6.49
CA TYR A 91 21.39 0.31 7.59
C TYR A 91 20.92 -1.14 7.46
N PRO A 92 20.77 -1.88 8.57
CA PRO A 92 20.14 -3.19 8.55
C PRO A 92 18.66 -3.07 8.16
N PRO A 93 18.11 -4.06 7.43
CA PRO A 93 16.72 -4.05 7.01
C PRO A 93 15.79 -4.02 8.23
N GLY A 94 14.77 -3.16 8.18
CA GLY A 94 13.77 -3.05 9.24
C GLY A 94 14.15 -2.15 10.43
N LEU A 95 15.36 -1.57 10.47
CA LEU A 95 15.82 -0.70 11.57
C LEU A 95 14.79 0.40 11.91
N PHE A 96 14.37 1.18 10.92
CA PHE A 96 13.42 2.27 11.15
C PHE A 96 12.01 1.76 11.48
N ALA A 97 11.62 0.60 10.94
CA ALA A 97 10.31 0.02 11.22
C ALA A 97 10.21 -0.56 12.65
N SER A 98 11.32 -1.04 13.21
CA SER A 98 11.39 -1.55 14.58
C SER A 98 11.59 -0.43 15.61
N GLU A 99 12.50 0.51 15.33
CA GLU A 99 12.88 1.55 16.30
C GLU A 99 11.91 2.74 16.31
N CYS A 100 11.30 3.09 15.17
CA CYS A 100 10.51 4.32 15.03
C CYS A 100 9.00 4.06 15.10
N ARG A 101 8.52 3.65 16.28
CA ARG A 101 7.09 3.59 16.61
C ARG A 101 6.72 4.51 17.76
N GLU A 102 5.77 5.40 17.52
CA GLU A 102 5.23 6.30 18.56
C GLU A 102 3.85 5.86 19.06
N GLY A 103 3.19 4.96 18.34
CA GLY A 103 1.90 4.40 18.73
C GLY A 103 1.39 3.35 17.73
N LYS A 104 0.10 3.04 17.82
CA LYS A 104 -0.56 2.06 16.93
C LYS A 104 -0.63 2.52 15.47
N LEU A 105 -0.62 3.82 15.24
CA LEU A 105 -0.69 4.44 13.91
C LEU A 105 0.70 4.59 13.26
N GLY A 106 1.77 4.10 13.90
CA GLY A 106 3.13 4.20 13.39
C GLY A 106 3.85 5.45 13.87
N LEU A 107 4.44 6.19 12.93
CA LEU A 107 5.27 7.37 13.17
C LEU A 107 4.50 8.62 12.79
N ALA A 108 4.32 9.55 13.73
CA ALA A 108 3.58 10.77 13.47
C ALA A 108 4.51 11.87 12.93
N CYS A 109 4.09 12.48 11.81
CA CYS A 109 4.70 13.68 11.27
C CYS A 109 4.14 14.94 11.95
N PRO A 110 4.97 15.98 12.19
CA PRO A 110 4.50 17.24 12.75
C PRO A 110 3.50 17.92 11.78
N PRO A 111 2.50 18.65 12.30
CA PRO A 111 1.49 19.30 11.47
C PRO A 111 2.13 20.35 10.55
N GLY A 112 1.87 20.26 9.25
CA GLY A 112 2.34 21.22 8.23
C GLY A 112 3.39 20.69 7.24
N THR A 113 3.74 19.40 7.27
CA THR A 113 4.74 18.82 6.35
C THR A 113 4.17 18.18 5.09
N ALA A 114 2.85 17.96 5.00
CA ALA A 114 2.25 17.49 3.76
C ALA A 114 2.26 18.64 2.73
N GLN A 115 2.83 18.41 1.56
CA GLN A 115 2.59 19.26 0.40
C GLN A 115 1.12 19.09 0.02
N SER A 116 0.29 20.01 0.52
CA SER A 116 -1.13 20.07 0.25
C SER A 116 -1.37 20.46 -1.21
N ASP A 117 -1.35 19.50 -2.11
CA ASP A 117 -2.03 19.62 -3.40
C ASP A 117 -3.51 19.31 -3.18
N THR A 118 -4.27 20.38 -2.93
CA THR A 118 -5.73 20.34 -2.92
C THR A 118 -6.23 20.07 -4.35
N ALA A 119 -6.58 18.82 -4.63
CA ALA A 119 -7.48 18.47 -5.71
C ALA A 119 -8.77 17.88 -5.11
N ASN A 120 -9.80 18.72 -5.05
CA ASN A 120 -11.16 18.29 -4.77
C ASN A 120 -11.62 17.32 -5.89
N THR A 121 -11.73 16.03 -5.60
CA THR A 121 -12.56 15.12 -6.38
C THR A 121 -13.64 14.56 -5.49
N SER A 122 -14.86 14.98 -5.79
CA SER A 122 -16.11 14.53 -5.20
C SER A 122 -16.26 13.01 -5.30
N ASP A 123 -16.06 12.33 -4.17
CA ASP A 123 -16.45 10.93 -3.96
C ASP A 123 -17.97 10.83 -3.86
N SER A 124 -18.62 10.50 -4.98
CA SER A 124 -19.97 9.95 -4.98
C SER A 124 -19.88 8.41 -4.93
N SER A 125 -19.71 7.85 -3.73
CA SER A 125 -19.90 6.43 -3.48
C SER A 125 -21.38 6.09 -3.54
N THR A 126 -21.89 5.92 -4.77
CA THR A 126 -23.18 5.28 -5.01
C THR A 126 -23.06 3.81 -4.62
N PHE A 127 -23.34 3.48 -3.36
CA PHE A 127 -23.61 2.12 -2.91
C PHE A 127 -24.90 1.64 -3.60
N ARG A 128 -24.77 1.12 -4.83
CA ARG A 128 -25.87 0.48 -5.55
C ARG A 128 -25.70 -1.03 -5.51
N SER A 129 -26.53 -1.63 -4.65
CA SER A 129 -27.20 -2.90 -4.88
C SER A 129 -26.33 -4.12 -5.18
N ILE A 130 -25.68 -4.67 -4.15
CA ILE A 130 -25.13 -6.04 -4.18
C ILE A 130 -26.24 -7.09 -3.90
N ASP A 131 -27.44 -6.64 -3.52
CA ASP A 131 -28.57 -7.47 -3.10
C ASP A 131 -29.10 -8.42 -4.20
N SER A 132 -29.00 -8.04 -5.48
CA SER A 132 -29.55 -8.85 -6.57
C SER A 132 -28.68 -10.03 -7.01
N PHE A 133 -27.36 -9.99 -6.83
CA PHE A 133 -26.49 -11.07 -7.30
C PHE A 133 -26.53 -12.30 -6.40
N ILE A 134 -26.68 -12.12 -5.08
CA ILE A 134 -26.77 -13.23 -4.13
C ILE A 134 -28.07 -14.03 -4.36
N ALA A 135 -29.19 -13.35 -4.63
CA ALA A 135 -30.47 -14.02 -4.91
C ALA A 135 -30.44 -14.86 -6.19
N VAL A 136 -29.76 -14.39 -7.25
CA VAL A 136 -29.62 -15.14 -8.51
C VAL A 136 -28.74 -16.37 -8.33
N VAL A 137 -27.62 -16.24 -7.61
CA VAL A 137 -26.70 -17.37 -7.35
C VAL A 137 -27.41 -18.44 -6.51
N PHE A 138 -28.12 -18.05 -5.46
CA PHE A 138 -28.82 -19.00 -4.59
C PHE A 138 -29.97 -19.72 -5.32
N GLY A 139 -30.73 -18.99 -6.15
CA GLY A 139 -31.81 -19.57 -6.95
C GLY A 139 -31.32 -20.57 -8.00
N VAL A 140 -30.21 -20.27 -8.69
CA VAL A 140 -29.61 -21.18 -9.68
C VAL A 140 -29.03 -22.42 -9.01
N VAL A 141 -28.43 -22.30 -7.82
CA VAL A 141 -27.91 -23.46 -7.06
C VAL A 141 -29.05 -24.38 -6.62
N LEU A 142 -30.16 -23.84 -6.12
CA LEU A 142 -31.32 -24.65 -5.71
C LEU A 142 -31.99 -25.33 -6.90
N LEU A 143 -32.09 -24.67 -8.07
CA LEU A 143 -32.68 -25.25 -9.28
C LEU A 143 -31.81 -26.36 -9.90
N VAL A 144 -30.51 -26.40 -9.59
CA VAL A 144 -29.58 -27.45 -10.05
C VAL A 144 -29.52 -28.62 -9.06
N LEU A 145 -29.90 -28.41 -7.79
CA LEU A 145 -29.90 -29.44 -6.75
C LEU A 145 -31.22 -30.21 -6.63
N PHE A 146 -32.34 -29.66 -7.15
CA PHE A 146 -33.64 -30.31 -7.28
C PHE A 146 -33.92 -30.70 -8.73
#